data_AF-A0A9P6Y8A6-F1
#
_entry.id   AF-A0A9P6Y8A6-F1
#
_cell.length_a   1.000
_cell.length_b   1.000
_cell.length_c   1.000
_cell.angle_alpha   90.00
_cell.angle_beta   90.00
_cell.angle_gamma   90.00
#
_symmetry.space_group_name_H-M   'P 1'
#
loop_
_entity.id
_entity.type
_entity.pdbx_description
1 polymer ?
#
loop_
_entity_poly.entity_id
_entity_poly.type
_entity_poly.pdbx_seq_one_letter_code
_entity_poly.pdbx_strand_id
1 'polypeptide(L)'
;MDSEREQVFSSRYACPVCSHSLPELEPRLFSFNNPMGACPSCDGIGQVGFFDPKRVVAFPELSLAAGAIRGWDRRNAFTHSLLTSLAAHYEFDIEAPFEDLPEALRDKVLYGSGEEEISFLYLNEKGRSTVKRHTFEGVIPNLERRWRETDSATVREELGKYRNIKTCPDCAGSRLRPEARNVLIGHDPRGGERHGQAIYEVAAMPLSTRDRAAHRA
;
A
#
# COMPACT_ATOMS: atom_id res chain seq x y z
N MET A 1 29.57 41.74 -18.10
CA MET A 1 28.15 41.57 -18.44
C MET A 1 27.55 40.78 -17.30
N ASP A 2 26.99 41.49 -16.33
CA ASP A 2 26.32 40.89 -15.17
C ASP A 2 24.95 40.43 -15.68
N SER A 3 24.72 39.12 -15.77
CA SER A 3 23.35 38.65 -16.00
C SER A 3 22.61 38.90 -14.70
N GLU A 4 21.54 39.70 -14.69
CA GLU A 4 20.65 40.00 -13.54
C GLU A 4 19.88 38.77 -13.01
N ARG A 5 20.50 37.58 -13.05
CA ARG A 5 19.94 36.32 -12.56
C ARG A 5 20.49 36.03 -11.18
N GLU A 6 19.61 36.01 -10.20
CA GLU A 6 19.94 35.56 -8.85
C GLU A 6 20.38 34.08 -8.88
N GLN A 7 21.52 33.80 -8.24
CA GLN A 7 22.06 32.45 -8.08
C GLN A 7 22.01 32.06 -6.61
N VAL A 8 21.33 30.94 -6.32
CA VAL A 8 21.19 30.41 -4.95
C VAL A 8 22.22 29.32 -4.72
N PHE A 9 22.97 29.43 -3.63
CA PHE A 9 24.00 28.47 -3.23
C PHE A 9 23.60 27.72 -1.97
N SER A 10 23.99 26.44 -1.89
CA SER A 10 23.80 25.60 -0.70
C SER A 10 25.07 24.78 -0.46
N SER A 11 25.48 24.64 0.80
CA SER A 11 26.57 23.75 1.23
C SER A 11 26.14 22.29 1.38
N ARG A 12 24.85 22.00 1.19
CA ARG A 12 24.25 20.65 1.23
C ARG A 12 23.59 20.34 -0.11
N TYR A 13 23.39 19.05 -0.40
CA TYR A 13 22.57 18.57 -1.52
C TYR A 13 21.08 18.88 -1.27
N ALA A 14 20.70 20.15 -1.33
CA ALA A 14 19.35 20.62 -1.02
C ALA A 14 18.72 21.32 -2.23
N CYS A 15 17.43 21.08 -2.42
CA CYS A 15 16.64 21.75 -3.43
C CYS A 15 16.36 23.21 -3.02
N PRO A 16 16.72 24.22 -3.83
CA PRO A 16 16.51 25.63 -3.49
C PRO A 16 15.02 26.05 -3.53
N VAL A 17 14.12 25.22 -4.07
CA VAL A 17 12.69 25.52 -4.20
C VAL A 17 11.86 24.94 -3.05
N CYS A 18 12.16 23.71 -2.62
CA CYS A 18 11.33 22.98 -1.66
C CYS A 18 12.07 22.54 -0.39
N SER A 19 13.32 22.97 -0.20
CA SER A 19 14.16 22.68 0.98
C SER A 19 14.42 21.18 1.26
N HIS A 20 14.05 20.29 0.33
CA HIS A 20 14.36 18.87 0.44
C HIS A 20 15.87 18.65 0.34
N SER A 21 16.47 17.97 1.32
CA SER A 21 17.90 17.68 1.37
C SER A 21 18.18 16.19 1.24
N LEU A 22 19.12 15.84 0.37
CA LEU A 22 19.64 14.50 0.22
C LEU A 22 20.80 14.24 1.19
N PRO A 23 20.94 13.00 1.69
CA PRO A 23 22.16 12.56 2.34
C PRO A 23 23.33 12.52 1.34
N GLU A 24 24.54 12.37 1.85
CA GLU A 24 25.73 12.24 1.02
C GLU A 24 25.61 11.03 0.07
N LEU A 25 26.04 11.23 -1.18
CA LEU A 25 25.93 10.23 -2.25
C LEU A 25 27.00 9.16 -2.10
N GLU A 26 26.77 8.23 -1.17
CA GLU A 26 27.64 7.10 -0.95
C GLU A 26 27.15 5.85 -1.69
N PRO A 27 28.03 4.90 -2.08
CA PRO A 27 27.64 3.65 -2.75
C PRO A 27 26.52 2.86 -2.05
N ARG A 28 26.46 2.92 -0.71
CA ARG A 28 25.41 2.26 0.10
C ARG A 28 24.00 2.77 -0.19
N LEU A 29 23.85 4.01 -0.67
CA LEU A 29 22.58 4.59 -1.08
C LEU A 29 21.97 3.84 -2.27
N PHE A 30 22.80 3.23 -3.11
CA PHE A 30 22.37 2.51 -4.32
C PHE A 30 22.22 1.00 -4.10
N SER A 31 22.35 0.53 -2.85
CA SER A 31 22.18 -0.87 -2.49
C SER A 31 20.81 -1.13 -1.87
N PHE A 32 20.00 -1.94 -2.53
CA PHE A 32 18.70 -2.39 -1.98
C PHE A 32 18.85 -3.35 -0.79
N ASN A 33 20.06 -3.87 -0.54
CA ASN A 33 20.36 -4.69 0.63
C ASN A 33 20.77 -3.84 1.85
N ASN A 34 20.93 -2.53 1.68
CA ASN A 34 21.25 -1.62 2.77
C ASN A 34 20.01 -0.79 3.13
N PRO A 35 19.60 -0.68 4.40
CA PRO A 35 18.46 0.16 4.81
C PRO A 35 18.56 1.61 4.33
N MET A 36 19.78 2.14 4.16
CA MET A 36 20.02 3.48 3.62
C MET A 36 19.68 3.64 2.14
N GLY A 37 19.61 2.56 1.37
CA GLY A 37 19.27 2.58 -0.06
C GLY A 37 17.96 1.86 -0.40
N ALA A 38 17.55 0.92 0.44
CA ALA A 38 16.32 0.15 0.28
C ALA A 38 15.07 1.04 0.29
N CYS A 39 14.10 0.68 -0.54
CA CYS A 39 12.75 1.24 -0.45
C CYS A 39 12.13 0.85 0.91
N PRO A 40 11.69 1.83 1.73
CA PRO A 40 11.17 1.56 3.07
C PRO A 40 9.85 0.79 3.06
N SER A 41 9.07 0.90 2.00
CA SER A 41 7.73 0.28 1.92
C SER A 41 7.78 -1.22 1.61
N CYS A 42 8.89 -1.71 1.06
CA CYS A 42 9.07 -3.12 0.73
C CYS A 42 10.39 -3.69 1.24
N ASP A 43 11.11 -2.97 2.10
CA ASP A 43 12.42 -3.35 2.64
C ASP A 43 13.41 -3.86 1.58
N GLY A 44 13.43 -3.21 0.42
CA GLY A 44 14.30 -3.62 -0.68
C GLY A 44 13.95 -4.97 -1.34
N ILE A 45 12.75 -5.51 -1.12
CA ILE A 45 12.25 -6.70 -1.83
C ILE A 45 11.78 -6.34 -3.25
N GLY A 46 11.18 -5.15 -3.42
CA GLY A 46 10.59 -4.69 -4.70
C GLY A 46 9.16 -5.15 -4.92
N GLN A 47 8.64 -5.97 -4.03
CA GLN A 47 7.26 -6.45 -4.04
C GLN A 47 6.66 -6.32 -2.65
N VAL A 48 5.35 -6.11 -2.58
CA VAL A 48 4.60 -6.01 -1.33
C VAL A 48 3.45 -7.01 -1.37
N GLY A 49 3.21 -7.67 -0.24
CA GLY A 49 2.05 -8.54 -0.12
C GLY A 49 0.83 -7.74 0.34
N PHE A 50 -0.32 -7.95 -0.29
CA PHE A 50 -1.59 -7.32 0.04
C PHE A 50 -2.67 -8.39 0.19
N PHE A 51 -3.78 -8.07 0.87
CA PHE A 51 -4.94 -8.96 0.88
C PHE A 51 -5.72 -8.79 -0.42
N ASP A 52 -5.85 -9.88 -1.17
CA ASP A 52 -6.53 -9.88 -2.46
C ASP A 52 -8.04 -9.99 -2.24
N PRO A 53 -8.86 -8.99 -2.63
CA PRO A 53 -10.31 -9.04 -2.45
C PRO A 53 -10.94 -10.32 -3.00
N LYS A 54 -10.41 -10.83 -4.12
CA LYS A 54 -10.90 -12.06 -4.77
C LYS A 54 -10.58 -13.32 -3.96
N ARG A 55 -9.56 -13.29 -3.11
CA ARG A 55 -9.23 -14.40 -2.20
C ARG A 55 -9.95 -14.26 -0.86
N VAL A 56 -10.17 -13.02 -0.41
CA VAL A 56 -10.90 -12.72 0.84
C VAL A 56 -12.38 -13.07 0.69
N VAL A 57 -12.99 -12.70 -0.43
CA VAL A 57 -14.36 -13.08 -0.81
C VAL A 57 -14.28 -14.39 -1.59
N ALA A 58 -14.16 -15.51 -0.88
CA ALA A 58 -13.95 -16.82 -1.51
C ALA A 58 -15.18 -17.33 -2.27
N PHE A 59 -16.37 -16.92 -1.84
CA PHE A 59 -17.65 -17.37 -2.39
C PHE A 59 -18.58 -16.16 -2.64
N PRO A 60 -18.34 -15.37 -3.70
CA PRO A 60 -19.12 -14.17 -3.98
C PRO A 60 -20.61 -14.44 -4.27
N GLU A 61 -20.95 -15.66 -4.68
CA GLU A 61 -22.31 -16.15 -4.89
C GLU A 61 -23.10 -16.37 -3.59
N LEU A 62 -22.40 -16.42 -2.44
CA LEU A 62 -23.03 -16.49 -1.12
C LEU A 62 -23.28 -15.09 -0.57
N SER A 63 -24.20 -15.00 0.37
CA SER A 63 -24.41 -13.78 1.14
C SER A 63 -23.33 -13.57 2.19
N LEU A 64 -23.23 -12.33 2.68
CA LEU A 64 -22.33 -12.02 3.80
C LEU A 64 -22.68 -12.86 5.03
N ALA A 65 -23.97 -12.98 5.35
CA ALA A 65 -24.44 -13.79 6.46
C ALA A 65 -24.17 -15.30 6.28
N ALA A 66 -24.18 -15.80 5.04
CA ALA A 66 -23.94 -17.19 4.68
C ALA A 66 -22.45 -17.58 4.57
N GLY A 67 -21.54 -16.61 4.58
CA GLY A 67 -20.10 -16.86 4.59
C GLY A 67 -19.37 -16.60 3.27
N ALA A 68 -19.81 -15.60 2.50
CA ALA A 68 -19.03 -15.06 1.37
C ALA A 68 -17.59 -14.71 1.77
N ILE A 69 -17.43 -14.20 3.00
CA ILE A 69 -16.14 -13.88 3.62
C ILE A 69 -15.97 -14.74 4.87
N ARG A 70 -14.93 -15.55 4.89
CA ARG A 70 -14.68 -16.49 6.00
C ARG A 70 -14.48 -15.77 7.33
N GLY A 71 -15.26 -16.15 8.34
CA GLY A 71 -15.19 -15.57 9.69
C GLY A 71 -15.95 -14.24 9.84
N TRP A 72 -16.58 -13.79 8.76
CA TRP A 72 -17.48 -12.63 8.68
C TRP A 72 -18.91 -13.09 8.38
N ASP A 73 -19.35 -14.12 9.10
CA ASP A 73 -20.63 -14.81 8.88
C ASP A 73 -21.41 -14.98 10.20
N ARG A 74 -22.61 -15.57 10.14
CA ARG A 74 -23.48 -15.84 11.30
C ARG A 74 -22.83 -16.66 12.42
N ARG A 75 -21.79 -17.45 12.14
CA ARG A 75 -21.10 -18.25 13.17
C ARG A 75 -20.30 -17.37 14.10
N ASN A 76 -19.92 -16.17 13.65
CA ASN A 76 -19.28 -15.15 14.47
C ASN A 76 -20.29 -14.06 14.82
N ALA A 77 -20.94 -14.19 15.98
CA ALA A 77 -21.99 -13.27 16.44
C ALA A 77 -21.54 -11.80 16.47
N PHE A 78 -20.29 -11.53 16.84
CA PHE A 78 -19.74 -10.17 16.86
C PHE A 78 -19.68 -9.57 15.46
N THR A 79 -19.07 -10.28 14.52
CA THR A 79 -18.90 -9.81 13.15
C THR A 79 -20.22 -9.73 12.41
N HIS A 80 -21.11 -10.69 12.63
CA HIS A 80 -22.47 -10.66 12.10
C HIS A 80 -23.25 -9.43 12.59
N SER A 81 -23.13 -9.05 13.87
CA SER A 81 -23.78 -7.84 14.40
C SER A 81 -23.25 -6.56 13.75
N LEU A 82 -21.93 -6.50 13.49
CA LEU A 82 -21.31 -5.39 12.76
C LEU A 82 -21.86 -5.28 11.35
N LEU A 83 -21.84 -6.37 10.58
CA LEU A 83 -22.35 -6.40 9.21
C LEU A 83 -23.86 -6.10 9.15
N THR A 84 -24.64 -6.57 10.13
CA THR A 84 -26.06 -6.26 10.23
C THR A 84 -26.30 -4.76 10.46
N SER A 85 -25.49 -4.14 11.32
CA SER A 85 -25.58 -2.69 11.55
C SER A 85 -25.15 -1.90 10.31
N LEU A 86 -24.14 -2.38 9.59
CA LEU A 86 -23.68 -1.80 8.33
C LEU A 86 -24.76 -1.90 7.24
N ALA A 87 -25.40 -3.07 7.11
CA ALA A 87 -26.51 -3.33 6.21
C ALA A 87 -27.72 -2.45 6.51
N ALA A 88 -28.05 -2.25 7.79
CA ALA A 88 -29.12 -1.36 8.21
C ALA A 88 -28.82 0.13 7.89
N HIS A 89 -27.55 0.55 8.02
CA HIS A 89 -27.15 1.94 7.75
C HIS A 89 -27.15 2.28 6.26
N TYR A 90 -26.65 1.36 5.43
CA TYR A 90 -26.58 1.55 3.96
C TYR A 90 -27.77 0.95 3.21
N GLU A 91 -28.77 0.45 3.94
CA GLU A 91 -30.03 -0.10 3.42
C GLU A 91 -29.83 -1.21 2.36
N PHE A 92 -28.92 -2.15 2.62
CA PHE A 92 -28.70 -3.31 1.75
C PHE A 92 -29.08 -4.63 2.42
N ASP A 93 -29.42 -5.62 1.61
CA ASP A 93 -29.75 -6.95 2.09
C ASP A 93 -28.48 -7.77 2.37
N ILE A 94 -28.28 -8.14 3.64
CA ILE A 94 -27.16 -8.97 4.10
C ILE A 94 -27.30 -10.43 3.64
N GLU A 95 -28.50 -10.85 3.25
CA GLU A 95 -28.83 -12.19 2.76
C GLU A 95 -28.74 -12.31 1.23
N ALA A 96 -28.61 -11.19 0.51
CA ALA A 96 -28.34 -11.22 -0.92
C ALA A 96 -26.91 -11.71 -1.20
N PRO A 97 -26.67 -12.39 -2.34
CA PRO A 97 -25.33 -12.72 -2.80
C PRO A 97 -24.42 -11.49 -2.81
N PHE A 98 -23.16 -11.66 -2.36
CA PHE A 98 -22.23 -10.55 -2.29
C PHE A 98 -21.95 -9.92 -3.67
N GLU A 99 -21.94 -10.72 -4.73
CA GLU A 99 -21.76 -10.23 -6.09
C GLU A 99 -22.91 -9.36 -6.62
N ASP A 100 -24.12 -9.53 -6.10
CA ASP A 100 -25.29 -8.74 -6.47
C ASP A 100 -25.28 -7.36 -5.81
N LEU A 101 -24.46 -7.15 -4.78
CA LEU A 101 -24.32 -5.86 -4.14
C LEU A 101 -23.65 -4.85 -5.10
N PRO A 102 -24.16 -3.60 -5.17
CA PRO A 102 -23.50 -2.51 -5.85
C PRO A 102 -22.02 -2.38 -5.46
N GLU A 103 -21.16 -2.04 -6.42
CA GLU A 103 -19.71 -1.90 -6.20
C GLU A 103 -19.37 -0.96 -5.04
N ALA A 104 -20.06 0.17 -4.92
CA ALA A 104 -19.88 1.09 -3.80
C ALA A 104 -20.14 0.43 -2.43
N LEU A 105 -21.13 -0.45 -2.32
CA LEU A 105 -21.42 -1.16 -1.07
C LEU A 105 -20.41 -2.27 -0.79
N ARG A 106 -19.99 -3.00 -1.84
CA ARG A 106 -18.88 -3.97 -1.72
C ARG A 106 -17.62 -3.29 -1.22
N ASP A 107 -17.32 -2.08 -1.71
CA ASP A 107 -16.19 -1.29 -1.24
C ASP A 107 -16.35 -0.85 0.22
N LYS A 108 -17.55 -0.43 0.64
CA LYS A 108 -17.81 -0.11 2.06
C LYS A 108 -17.61 -1.31 2.98
N VAL A 109 -17.98 -2.51 2.53
CA VAL A 109 -17.74 -3.75 3.29
C VAL A 109 -16.24 -4.07 3.34
N LEU A 110 -15.54 -4.00 2.22
CA LEU A 110 -14.14 -4.42 2.12
C LEU A 110 -13.16 -3.41 2.73
N TYR A 111 -13.36 -2.12 2.48
CA TYR A 111 -12.41 -1.05 2.81
C TYR A 111 -12.91 -0.08 3.89
N GLY A 112 -14.16 -0.23 4.33
CA GLY A 112 -14.72 0.52 5.45
C GLY A 112 -15.55 1.74 5.06
N SER A 113 -16.06 2.44 6.06
CA SER A 113 -16.94 3.60 5.88
C SER A 113 -16.18 4.91 5.65
N GLY A 114 -14.85 4.91 5.77
CA GLY A 114 -14.03 6.12 5.71
C GLY A 114 -14.24 6.96 6.96
N GLU A 115 -14.66 8.22 6.79
CA GLU A 115 -14.93 9.15 7.90
C GLU A 115 -16.38 9.06 8.43
N GLU A 116 -17.24 8.29 7.77
CA GLU A 116 -18.65 8.18 8.12
C GLU A 116 -18.86 7.29 9.34
N GLU A 117 -19.44 7.86 10.40
CA GLU A 117 -19.77 7.13 11.62
C GLU A 117 -21.10 6.38 11.51
N ILE A 118 -21.07 5.12 11.91
CA ILE A 118 -22.20 4.20 11.88
C ILE A 118 -22.55 3.78 13.30
N SER A 119 -23.83 3.62 13.58
CA SER A 119 -24.33 3.12 14.86
C SER A 119 -24.25 1.59 14.89
N PHE A 120 -23.31 1.04 15.65
CA PHE A 120 -23.13 -0.40 15.83
C PHE A 120 -23.78 -0.90 17.11
N LEU A 121 -24.57 -1.97 16.98
CA LEU A 121 -25.14 -2.68 18.12
C LEU A 121 -24.20 -3.78 18.60
N TYR A 122 -23.87 -3.73 19.89
CA TYR A 122 -23.06 -4.73 20.57
C TYR A 122 -23.87 -5.47 21.61
N LEU A 123 -23.84 -6.80 21.56
CA LEU A 123 -24.47 -7.65 22.56
C LEU A 123 -23.41 -8.08 23.58
N ASN A 124 -23.62 -7.72 24.85
CA ASN A 124 -22.77 -8.21 25.93
C ASN A 124 -23.20 -9.63 26.35
N GLU A 125 -22.30 -10.37 27.01
CA GLU A 125 -22.57 -11.74 27.51
C GLU A 125 -23.81 -11.84 28.43
N LYS A 126 -24.18 -10.72 29.07
CA LYS A 126 -25.37 -10.60 29.94
C LYS A 126 -26.67 -10.26 29.19
N GLY A 127 -26.66 -10.29 27.85
CA GLY A 127 -27.83 -10.00 27.01
C GLY A 127 -28.22 -8.53 26.91
N ARG A 128 -27.46 -7.60 27.49
CA ARG A 128 -27.67 -6.16 27.32
C ARG A 128 -27.05 -5.69 26.01
N SER A 129 -27.85 -5.03 25.17
CA SER A 129 -27.38 -4.35 23.98
C SER A 129 -26.82 -2.96 24.33
N THR A 130 -25.71 -2.59 23.71
CA THR A 130 -25.14 -1.24 23.77
C THR A 130 -24.94 -0.74 22.35
N VAL A 131 -25.35 0.49 22.08
CA VAL A 131 -25.10 1.13 20.78
C VAL A 131 -23.87 2.02 20.91
N LYS A 132 -22.91 1.89 19.99
CA LYS A 132 -21.75 2.79 19.87
C LYS A 132 -21.68 3.34 18.47
N ARG A 133 -21.27 4.60 18.35
CA ARG A 133 -21.00 5.24 17.06
C ARG A 133 -19.51 5.28 16.81
N HIS A 134 -19.09 4.79 15.65
CA HIS A 134 -17.73 4.92 15.13
C HIS A 134 -17.71 4.52 13.65
N THR A 135 -16.57 4.72 13.00
CA THR A 135 -16.36 4.31 11.61
C THR A 135 -16.21 2.79 11.50
N PHE A 136 -16.66 2.22 10.39
CA PHE A 136 -16.38 0.84 10.06
C PHE A 136 -14.98 0.74 9.44
N GLU A 137 -14.10 -0.05 10.04
CA GLU A 137 -12.74 -0.25 9.55
C GLU A 137 -12.68 -0.93 8.17
N GLY A 138 -13.64 -1.80 7.86
CA GLY A 138 -13.59 -2.66 6.68
C GLY A 138 -12.92 -4.01 6.95
N VAL A 139 -13.26 -5.01 6.13
CA VAL A 139 -12.69 -6.36 6.24
C VAL A 139 -11.19 -6.39 5.96
N ILE A 140 -10.75 -5.74 4.87
CA ILE A 140 -9.35 -5.78 4.43
C ILE A 140 -8.44 -5.06 5.42
N PRO A 141 -8.73 -3.81 5.85
CA PRO A 141 -7.88 -3.14 6.85
C PRO A 141 -7.81 -3.90 8.17
N ASN A 142 -8.90 -4.56 8.58
CA ASN A 142 -8.91 -5.44 9.75
C ASN A 142 -7.95 -6.63 9.60
N LEU A 143 -7.95 -7.30 8.44
CA LEU A 143 -7.03 -8.40 8.13
C LEU A 143 -5.58 -7.92 8.06
N GLU A 144 -5.33 -6.74 7.48
CA GLU A 144 -4.01 -6.11 7.42
C GLU A 144 -3.45 -5.80 8.81
N ARG A 145 -4.28 -5.20 9.70
CA ARG A 145 -3.89 -4.95 11.09
C ARG A 145 -3.56 -6.25 11.81
N ARG A 146 -4.45 -7.25 11.73
CA ARG A 146 -4.23 -8.57 12.34
C ARG A 146 -2.97 -9.25 11.83
N TRP A 147 -2.64 -9.14 10.54
CA TRP A 147 -1.41 -9.67 9.97
C TRP A 147 -0.16 -9.02 10.56
N ARG A 148 -0.21 -7.69 10.73
CA ARG A 148 0.91 -6.88 11.24
C ARG A 148 1.14 -7.13 12.73
N GLU A 149 0.07 -7.24 13.50
CA GLU A 149 0.12 -7.34 14.97
C GLU A 149 0.22 -8.78 15.50
N THR A 150 -0.10 -9.80 14.68
CA THR A 150 -0.04 -11.20 15.14
C THR A 150 1.40 -11.71 15.24
N ASP A 151 1.74 -12.26 16.41
CA ASP A 151 2.97 -13.03 16.63
C ASP A 151 2.77 -14.55 16.40
N SER A 152 1.50 -15.01 16.31
CA SER A 152 1.21 -16.42 16.07
C SER A 152 1.50 -16.83 14.63
N ALA A 153 2.41 -17.80 14.47
CA ALA A 153 2.75 -18.38 13.17
C ALA A 153 1.53 -19.03 12.49
N THR A 154 0.67 -19.73 13.24
CA THR A 154 -0.55 -20.35 12.71
C THR A 154 -1.54 -19.31 12.19
N VAL A 155 -1.76 -18.23 12.94
CA VAL A 155 -2.64 -17.14 12.47
C VAL A 155 -2.05 -16.49 11.23
N ARG A 156 -0.73 -16.28 11.19
CA ARG A 156 -0.03 -15.74 10.03
C ARG A 156 -0.16 -16.66 8.81
N GLU A 157 -0.02 -17.97 8.96
CA GLU A 157 -0.20 -18.92 7.86
C GLU A 157 -1.65 -18.91 7.33
N GLU A 158 -2.65 -18.93 8.21
CA GLU A 158 -4.07 -18.87 7.82
C GLU A 158 -4.41 -17.57 7.08
N LEU A 159 -3.96 -16.43 7.57
CA LEU A 159 -4.15 -15.14 6.90
C LEU A 159 -3.39 -15.07 5.57
N GLY A 160 -2.25 -15.76 5.48
CA GLY A 160 -1.39 -15.79 4.29
C GLY A 160 -2.10 -16.36 3.06
N LYS A 161 -3.07 -17.25 3.25
CA LYS A 161 -3.89 -17.83 2.17
C LYS A 161 -4.65 -16.79 1.36
N TYR A 162 -5.05 -15.68 2.01
CA TYR A 162 -5.78 -14.59 1.35
C TYR A 162 -4.87 -13.52 0.74
N ARG A 163 -3.55 -13.61 1.00
CA ARG A 163 -2.60 -12.62 0.50
C ARG A 163 -2.14 -12.99 -0.90
N ASN A 164 -1.84 -11.95 -1.66
CA ASN A 164 -1.19 -12.04 -2.96
C ASN A 164 -0.04 -11.03 -2.98
N ILE A 165 0.87 -11.16 -3.94
CA ILE A 165 2.02 -10.28 -4.07
C ILE A 165 1.82 -9.38 -5.29
N LYS A 166 2.18 -8.10 -5.16
CA LYS A 166 2.24 -7.16 -6.28
C LYS A 166 3.57 -6.42 -6.27
N THR A 167 3.94 -5.86 -7.43
CA THR A 167 5.05 -4.92 -7.53
C THR A 167 4.84 -3.78 -6.53
N CYS A 168 5.89 -3.42 -5.81
CA CYS A 168 5.83 -2.33 -4.85
C CYS A 168 5.48 -1.02 -5.58
N PRO A 169 4.37 -0.34 -5.23
CA PRO A 169 3.94 0.87 -5.93
C PRO A 169 4.93 2.02 -5.74
N ASP A 170 5.57 2.10 -4.57
CA ASP A 170 6.43 3.24 -4.21
C ASP A 170 7.77 3.22 -4.95
N CYS A 171 8.36 2.04 -5.12
CA CYS A 171 9.60 1.87 -5.89
C CYS A 171 9.40 1.37 -7.31
N ALA A 172 8.16 1.05 -7.72
CA ALA A 172 7.83 0.41 -8.99
C ALA A 172 8.68 -0.84 -9.29
N GLY A 173 9.08 -1.57 -8.24
CA GLY A 173 9.94 -2.76 -8.36
C GLY A 173 11.44 -2.49 -8.41
N SER A 174 11.90 -1.23 -8.42
CA SER A 174 13.33 -0.89 -8.39
C SER A 174 14.04 -1.25 -7.08
N ARG A 175 13.28 -1.54 -6.01
CA ARG A 175 13.77 -1.92 -4.67
C ARG A 175 14.48 -0.79 -3.92
N LEU A 176 14.63 0.37 -4.54
CA LEU A 176 15.40 1.50 -4.02
C LEU A 176 14.50 2.66 -3.59
N ARG A 177 15.00 3.44 -2.65
CA ARG A 177 14.35 4.69 -2.21
C ARG A 177 14.37 5.78 -3.29
N PRO A 178 13.46 6.78 -3.22
CA PRO A 178 13.36 7.84 -4.21
C PRO A 178 14.68 8.58 -4.46
N GLU A 179 15.47 8.82 -3.41
CA GLU A 179 16.75 9.54 -3.47
C GLU A 179 17.75 8.83 -4.38
N ALA A 180 17.89 7.51 -4.23
CA ALA A 180 18.78 6.69 -5.04
C ALA A 180 18.32 6.58 -6.50
N ARG A 181 17.01 6.62 -6.73
CA ARG A 181 16.40 6.54 -8.07
C ARG A 181 16.55 7.83 -8.89
N ASN A 182 16.83 8.95 -8.24
CA ASN A 182 16.91 10.25 -8.87
C ASN A 182 18.36 10.74 -9.06
N VAL A 183 19.36 9.86 -8.87
CA VAL A 183 20.75 10.14 -9.26
C VAL A 183 20.98 9.63 -10.68
N LEU A 184 21.22 10.57 -11.58
CA LEU A 184 21.35 10.32 -13.01
C LEU A 184 22.81 10.40 -13.45
N ILE A 185 23.16 9.63 -14.48
CA ILE A 185 24.44 9.67 -15.20
C ILE A 185 24.20 9.91 -16.69
N GLY A 186 25.13 10.61 -17.35
CA GLY A 186 25.02 11.05 -18.75
C GLY A 186 24.88 12.57 -18.90
N HIS A 187 25.36 13.10 -20.03
CA HIS A 187 25.46 14.54 -20.28
C HIS A 187 24.12 15.20 -20.69
N ASP A 188 23.80 16.37 -20.10
CA ASP A 188 22.84 17.34 -20.63
C ASP A 188 23.58 18.21 -21.68
N PRO A 189 23.19 18.21 -22.97
CA PRO A 189 23.83 19.07 -23.96
C PRO A 189 23.47 20.56 -23.80
N ARG A 190 22.37 20.91 -23.12
CA ARG A 190 21.82 22.28 -23.06
C ARG A 190 21.09 22.55 -21.73
N GLY A 191 21.88 22.71 -20.67
CA GLY A 191 21.58 23.34 -19.38
C GLY A 191 20.13 23.74 -19.07
N GLY A 192 19.23 22.76 -18.93
CA GLY A 192 17.84 23.06 -18.59
C GLY A 192 16.83 21.92 -18.64
N GLU A 193 17.15 20.79 -19.28
CA GLU A 193 16.23 19.64 -19.33
C GLU A 193 16.87 18.43 -18.65
N ARG A 194 16.15 17.77 -17.73
CA ARG A 194 16.60 16.54 -17.05
C ARG A 194 16.83 15.41 -18.06
N HIS A 195 18.00 15.36 -18.67
CA HIS A 195 18.41 14.28 -19.56
C HIS A 195 19.57 13.52 -18.92
N GLY A 196 19.32 12.28 -18.53
CA GLY A 196 20.27 11.36 -17.94
C GLY A 196 19.58 10.03 -17.59
N GLN A 197 20.36 8.96 -17.47
CA GLN A 197 19.84 7.64 -17.06
C GLN A 197 20.07 7.44 -15.57
N ALA A 198 19.10 6.89 -14.85
CA ALA A 198 19.30 6.65 -13.43
C ALA A 198 20.33 5.53 -13.22
N ILE A 199 21.18 5.68 -12.19
CA ILE A 199 22.24 4.70 -11.89
C ILE A 199 21.67 3.27 -11.77
N TYR A 200 20.51 3.12 -11.11
CA TYR A 200 19.87 1.82 -10.93
C TYR A 200 19.39 1.19 -12.24
N GLU A 201 19.00 2.00 -13.23
CA GLU A 201 18.54 1.53 -14.53
C GLU A 201 19.72 0.98 -15.32
N VAL A 202 20.83 1.72 -15.36
CA VAL A 202 22.08 1.27 -15.99
C VAL A 202 22.61 0.01 -15.29
N ALA A 203 22.54 -0.05 -13.96
CA ALA A 203 22.91 -1.22 -13.17
C ALA A 203 21.96 -2.43 -13.36
N ALA A 204 20.77 -2.23 -13.92
CA ALA A 204 19.83 -3.30 -14.26
C ALA A 204 19.95 -3.77 -15.72
N MET A 205 20.63 -3.02 -16.60
CA MET A 205 20.80 -3.41 -17.99
C MET A 205 21.66 -4.68 -18.15
N PRO A 206 21.44 -5.49 -19.20
CA PRO A 206 22.38 -6.55 -19.57
C PRO A 206 23.77 -5.99 -19.88
N LEU A 207 24.82 -6.74 -19.55
CA LEU A 207 26.21 -6.31 -19.78
C LEU A 207 26.47 -5.87 -21.23
N SER A 208 25.90 -6.59 -22.20
CA SER A 208 25.98 -6.27 -23.64
C SER A 208 25.45 -4.89 -24.04
N THR A 209 24.60 -4.30 -23.20
CA THR A 209 23.95 -3.00 -23.44
C THR A 209 24.64 -1.87 -22.66
N ARG A 210 25.29 -2.18 -21.54
CA ARG A 210 25.96 -1.20 -20.67
C ARG A 210 27.12 -0.49 -21.37
N ASP A 211 27.94 -1.21 -22.12
CA ASP A 211 29.09 -0.64 -22.82
C ASP A 211 28.68 0.43 -23.82
N ARG A 212 27.51 0.27 -24.46
CA ARG A 212 26.97 1.26 -25.42
C ARG A 212 26.40 2.51 -24.73
N ALA A 213 25.90 2.39 -23.51
CA ALA A 213 25.37 3.51 -22.73
C ALA A 213 26.50 4.37 -22.13
N ALA A 214 27.56 3.73 -21.62
CA ALA A 214 28.72 4.42 -21.08
C ALA A 214 29.50 5.24 -22.14
N HIS A 215 29.48 4.82 -23.40
CA HIS A 215 30.11 5.55 -24.51
C HIS A 215 29.26 6.65 -25.13
N ARG A 216 27.99 6.79 -24.73
CA ARG A 216 27.08 7.89 -25.16
C ARG A 216 26.81 8.91 -24.05
N ALA A 217 27.37 8.68 -22.86
CA ALA A 217 27.25 9.50 -21.66
C ALA A 217 28.32 10.59 -21.62
#